data_AF-A0A8S2YRY0-F1
#
_entry.id   AF-A0A8S2YRY0-F1
#
_cell.length_a   1.000
_cell.length_b   1.000
_cell.length_c   1.000
_cell.angle_alpha   90.00
_cell.angle_beta   90.00
_cell.angle_gamma   90.00
#
_symmetry.space_group_name_H-M   'P 1'
#
loop_
_entity.id
_entity.type
_entity.pdbx_description
1 polymer ?
#
loop_
_entity_poly.entity_id
_entity_poly.type
_entity_poly.pdbx_seq_one_letter_code
_entity_poly.pdbx_strand_id
1 'polypeptide(L)'
;MGQTQAQTTNDFSVSTGVSSNESSELYLACRNGDIKKVAQLLTRLNTANINRLEPTGSTSLHAASFFGHKTIVQILLQNGAQSWTVNKYKMTPYEEAANDEIRSLFHRPLETDSNRFVDDDTNNDC
;
A
#
# COMPACT_ATOMS: atom_id res chain seq x y z
N MET A 1 21.03 25.47 18.65
CA MET A 1 20.51 26.09 17.41
C MET A 1 21.49 25.80 16.30
N GLY A 2 21.11 25.00 15.32
CA GLY A 2 21.98 24.62 14.20
C GLY A 2 21.28 23.58 13.35
N GLN A 3 20.45 24.04 12.43
CA GLN A 3 19.81 23.21 11.41
C GLN A 3 20.85 22.84 10.35
N THR A 4 20.87 21.59 9.90
CA THR A 4 21.47 21.23 8.61
C THR A 4 20.62 20.18 7.92
N GLN A 5 19.74 20.66 7.04
CA GLN A 5 19.20 19.91 5.92
C GLN A 5 20.33 19.80 4.86
N ALA A 6 20.67 18.60 4.40
CA ALA A 6 21.36 18.41 3.12
C ALA A 6 21.30 16.94 2.67
N GLN A 7 20.40 16.71 1.72
CA GLN A 7 20.47 15.79 0.58
C GLN A 7 21.84 15.09 0.33
N THR A 8 21.89 13.76 0.40
CA THR A 8 22.72 12.86 -0.44
C THR A 8 22.30 11.43 -0.07
N THR A 9 21.73 10.59 -0.94
CA THR A 9 22.37 10.03 -2.12
C THR A 9 21.37 9.84 -3.27
N ASN A 10 21.43 10.76 -4.24
CA ASN A 10 21.31 10.38 -5.64
C ASN A 10 22.72 9.99 -6.09
N ASP A 11 22.98 8.72 -6.40
CA ASP A 11 24.07 8.35 -7.32
C ASP A 11 23.85 6.98 -7.96
N PHE A 12 23.81 7.01 -9.31
CA PHE A 12 24.14 6.00 -10.30
C PHE A 12 23.53 4.58 -10.24
N SER A 13 22.59 4.36 -11.17
CA SER A 13 22.81 3.40 -12.27
C SER A 13 21.96 3.78 -13.47
N VAL A 14 22.57 4.51 -14.42
CA VAL A 14 22.13 4.52 -15.81
C VAL A 14 22.47 3.15 -16.39
N SER A 15 21.45 2.37 -16.72
CA SER A 15 21.58 1.16 -17.54
C SER A 15 20.32 1.05 -18.38
N THR A 16 20.48 1.45 -19.62
CA THR A 16 19.53 1.32 -20.72
C THR A 16 19.13 -0.13 -20.93
N GLY A 17 17.83 -0.39 -21.04
CA GLY A 17 17.28 -1.65 -21.56
C GLY A 17 16.14 -2.23 -20.74
N VAL A 18 14.96 -1.59 -20.86
CA VAL A 18 13.61 -2.07 -20.50
C VAL A 18 13.30 -2.39 -19.01
N SER A 19 12.32 -1.65 -18.45
CA SER A 19 11.46 -1.98 -17.30
C SER A 19 11.84 -1.60 -15.85
N SER A 20 13.04 -1.09 -15.56
CA SER A 20 13.42 -0.74 -14.17
C SER A 20 12.90 0.62 -13.68
N ASN A 21 12.66 1.56 -14.58
CA ASN A 21 12.21 2.92 -14.24
C ASN A 21 10.73 2.95 -13.82
N GLU A 22 9.83 2.24 -14.50
CA GLU A 22 8.40 2.37 -14.25
C GLU A 22 7.97 1.79 -12.88
N SER A 23 8.66 0.74 -12.42
CA SER A 23 8.43 0.17 -11.08
C SER A 23 8.88 1.14 -9.99
N SER A 24 10.04 1.78 -10.20
CA SER A 24 10.58 2.77 -9.28
C SER A 24 9.76 4.07 -9.31
N GLU A 25 9.21 4.46 -10.47
CA GLU A 25 8.24 5.56 -10.58
C GLU A 25 6.94 5.27 -9.82
N LEU A 26 6.41 4.04 -9.92
CA LEU A 26 5.23 3.64 -9.15
C LEU A 26 5.53 3.67 -7.65
N TYR A 27 6.69 3.17 -7.24
CA TYR A 27 7.14 3.23 -5.85
C TYR A 27 7.24 4.67 -5.33
N LEU A 28 7.85 5.58 -6.10
CA LEU A 28 7.95 6.99 -5.75
C LEU A 28 6.57 7.67 -5.66
N ALA A 29 5.65 7.37 -6.59
CA ALA A 29 4.29 7.89 -6.55
C ALA A 29 3.52 7.38 -5.31
N CYS A 30 3.70 6.11 -4.95
CA CYS A 30 3.14 5.53 -3.73
C CYS A 30 3.72 6.19 -2.48
N ARG A 31 5.02 6.46 -2.45
CA ARG A 31 5.69 7.17 -1.35
C ARG A 31 5.17 8.61 -1.20
N ASN A 32 4.99 9.32 -2.30
CA ASN A 32 4.55 10.73 -2.27
C ASN A 32 3.05 10.88 -2.00
N GLY A 33 2.25 9.83 -2.17
CA GLY A 33 0.79 9.91 -2.05
C GLY A 33 0.08 10.38 -3.32
N ASP A 34 0.76 10.33 -4.47
CA ASP A 34 0.22 10.85 -5.74
C ASP A 34 -0.75 9.86 -6.41
N ILE A 35 -2.00 9.85 -5.94
CA ILE A 35 -3.05 8.96 -6.43
C ILE A 35 -3.22 9.05 -7.96
N LYS A 36 -3.17 10.27 -8.54
CA LYS A 36 -3.31 10.48 -9.98
C LYS A 36 -2.17 9.81 -10.77
N LYS A 37 -0.94 9.98 -10.28
CA LYS A 37 0.27 9.42 -10.90
C LYS A 37 0.24 7.90 -10.80
N VAL A 38 -0.13 7.36 -9.63
CA VAL A 38 -0.32 5.93 -9.41
C VAL A 38 -1.35 5.36 -10.39
N ALA A 39 -2.54 5.95 -10.51
CA ALA A 39 -3.57 5.47 -11.43
C ALA A 39 -3.11 5.46 -12.90
N GLN A 40 -2.41 6.51 -13.34
CA GLN A 40 -1.86 6.56 -14.70
C GLN A 40 -0.78 5.51 -14.94
N LEU A 41 0.11 5.30 -13.96
CA LEU A 41 1.14 4.28 -14.03
C LEU A 41 0.52 2.89 -14.05
N LEU A 42 -0.46 2.59 -13.18
CA LEU A 42 -1.16 1.30 -13.16
C LEU A 42 -1.92 1.00 -14.45
N THR A 43 -2.41 2.02 -15.16
CA THR A 43 -3.03 1.83 -16.48
C THR A 43 -2.02 1.36 -17.53
N ARG A 44 -0.76 1.76 -17.38
CA ARG A 44 0.34 1.40 -18.29
C ARG A 44 1.11 0.16 -17.84
N LEU A 45 1.11 -0.13 -16.53
CA LEU A 45 1.90 -1.16 -15.91
C LEU A 45 1.13 -2.47 -15.75
N ASN A 46 1.80 -3.58 -16.09
CA ASN A 46 1.29 -4.90 -15.78
C ASN A 46 1.46 -5.25 -14.29
N THR A 47 0.71 -6.24 -13.81
CA THR A 47 0.80 -6.80 -12.45
C THR A 47 2.19 -7.27 -12.04
N ALA A 48 3.04 -7.64 -13.01
CA ALA A 48 4.46 -7.96 -12.79
C ALA A 48 5.27 -6.75 -12.27
N ASN A 49 4.97 -5.54 -12.73
CA ASN A 49 5.64 -4.32 -12.29
C ASN A 49 5.14 -3.85 -10.91
N ILE A 50 3.87 -4.11 -10.57
CA ILE A 50 3.28 -3.77 -9.26
C ILE A 50 3.96 -4.57 -8.13
N ASN A 51 4.28 -5.83 -8.41
CA ASN A 51 4.91 -6.75 -7.47
C ASN A 51 6.43 -6.74 -7.54
N ARG A 52 7.00 -5.80 -8.29
CA ARG A 52 8.44 -5.66 -8.45
C ARG A 52 9.06 -5.21 -7.13
N LEU A 53 10.13 -5.91 -6.76
CA LEU A 53 10.86 -5.65 -5.53
C LEU A 53 11.86 -4.52 -5.76
N GLU A 54 11.81 -3.50 -4.90
CA GLU A 54 12.85 -2.47 -4.80
C GLU A 54 14.13 -3.06 -4.19
N PRO A 55 15.28 -2.36 -4.25
CA PRO A 55 16.55 -2.84 -3.68
C PRO A 55 16.48 -3.21 -2.19
N THR A 56 15.49 -2.69 -1.46
CA THR A 56 15.22 -3.03 -0.05
C THR A 56 14.38 -4.31 0.13
N GLY A 57 13.95 -4.95 -0.96
CA GLY A 57 12.97 -6.04 -0.95
C GLY A 57 11.53 -5.55 -0.73
N SER A 58 11.30 -4.24 -0.63
CA SER A 58 9.95 -3.69 -0.45
C SER A 58 9.21 -3.62 -1.79
N THR A 59 7.89 -3.78 -1.77
CA THR A 59 7.02 -3.56 -2.93
C THR A 59 6.37 -2.17 -2.87
N SER A 60 5.69 -1.75 -3.94
CA SER A 60 4.90 -0.50 -3.93
C SER A 60 3.85 -0.48 -2.82
N LEU A 61 3.33 -1.66 -2.44
CA LEU A 61 2.35 -1.85 -1.39
C LEU A 61 2.93 -1.62 0.01
N HIS A 62 4.19 -1.98 0.23
CA HIS A 62 4.92 -1.67 1.47
C HIS A 62 5.03 -0.15 1.65
N ALA A 63 5.49 0.57 0.62
CA ALA A 63 5.57 2.04 0.70
C ALA A 63 4.21 2.68 0.96
N ALA A 64 3.18 2.32 0.20
CA ALA A 64 1.84 2.86 0.41
C ALA A 64 1.33 2.60 1.84
N SER A 65 1.65 1.44 2.41
CA SER A 65 1.25 1.06 3.77
C SER A 65 2.05 1.82 4.84
N PHE A 66 3.37 1.93 4.67
CA PHE A 66 4.28 2.63 5.57
C PHE A 66 4.01 4.13 5.65
N PHE A 67 3.64 4.75 4.52
CA PHE A 67 3.27 6.17 4.50
C PHE A 67 1.80 6.42 4.85
N GLY A 68 0.99 5.36 5.02
CA GLY A 68 -0.41 5.48 5.41
C GLY A 68 -1.37 5.92 4.30
N HIS A 69 -1.00 5.71 3.03
CA HIS A 69 -1.79 6.14 1.87
C HIS A 69 -2.91 5.14 1.54
N LYS A 70 -3.99 5.15 2.34
CA LYS A 70 -5.16 4.27 2.24
C LYS A 70 -5.67 4.08 0.80
N THR A 71 -5.92 5.18 0.10
CA THR A 71 -6.47 5.15 -1.26
C THR A 71 -5.54 4.43 -2.23
N ILE A 72 -4.22 4.62 -2.09
CA ILE A 72 -3.23 3.97 -2.94
C ILE A 72 -3.16 2.47 -2.64
N VAL A 73 -3.21 2.08 -1.37
CA VAL A 73 -3.26 0.68 -0.94
C VAL A 73 -4.49 -0.02 -1.55
N GLN A 74 -5.66 0.59 -1.49
CA GLN A 74 -6.88 0.04 -2.11
C GLN A 74 -6.73 -0.16 -3.61
N ILE A 75 -6.21 0.85 -4.33
CA ILE A 75 -6.01 0.77 -5.77
C ILE A 75 -5.02 -0.35 -6.11
N LEU A 76 -3.90 -0.47 -5.40
CA LEU A 76 -2.90 -1.52 -5.62
C LEU A 76 -3.49 -2.92 -5.38
N LEU A 77 -4.22 -3.12 -4.28
CA LEU A 77 -4.89 -4.38 -3.98
C LEU A 77 -5.90 -4.75 -5.07
N GLN A 78 -6.67 -3.78 -5.56
CA GLN A 78 -7.63 -3.98 -6.64
C GLN A 78 -6.99 -4.32 -7.99
N ASN A 79 -5.72 -3.91 -8.18
CA ASN A 79 -4.90 -4.27 -9.34
C ASN A 79 -4.09 -5.57 -9.12
N GLY A 80 -4.34 -6.34 -8.05
CA GLY A 80 -3.68 -7.63 -7.82
C GLY A 80 -2.27 -7.53 -7.23
N ALA A 81 -1.99 -6.49 -6.44
CA ALA A 81 -0.77 -6.41 -5.65
C ALA A 81 -0.74 -7.53 -4.58
N GLN A 82 0.42 -8.16 -4.40
CA GLN A 82 0.64 -9.22 -3.42
C GLN A 82 0.79 -8.61 -2.03
N SER A 83 -0.16 -8.89 -1.14
CA SER A 83 -0.17 -8.44 0.26
C SER A 83 0.62 -9.33 1.22
N TRP A 84 1.13 -10.47 0.75
CA TRP A 84 1.85 -11.46 1.55
C TRP A 84 3.36 -11.46 1.27
N THR A 85 3.83 -10.58 0.38
CA THR A 85 5.25 -10.43 0.09
C THR A 85 5.97 -9.88 1.30
N VAL A 86 7.11 -10.48 1.67
CA VAL A 86 7.97 -9.99 2.75
C VAL A 86 9.15 -9.22 2.19
N ASN A 87 9.51 -8.11 2.84
CA ASN A 87 10.69 -7.34 2.50
C ASN A 87 11.98 -7.92 3.14
N LYS A 88 13.11 -7.22 2.97
CA LYS A 88 14.40 -7.65 3.55
C LYS A 88 14.41 -7.65 5.08
N TYR A 89 13.50 -6.91 5.72
CA TYR A 89 13.28 -6.90 7.16
C TYR A 89 12.35 -8.02 7.63
N LYS A 90 11.93 -8.92 6.72
CA LYS A 90 10.95 -9.98 6.98
C LYS A 90 9.58 -9.46 7.43
N MET A 91 9.26 -8.22 7.09
CA MET A 91 7.96 -7.63 7.36
C MET A 91 7.09 -7.76 6.11
N THR A 92 5.82 -8.10 6.30
CA THR A 92 4.76 -7.99 5.29
C THR A 92 4.25 -6.56 5.18
N PRO A 93 3.60 -6.16 4.07
CA PRO A 93 3.02 -4.82 3.95
C PRO A 93 1.92 -4.56 5.00
N TYR A 94 1.28 -5.63 5.50
CA TYR A 94 0.37 -5.55 6.64
C TYR A 94 1.09 -5.19 7.95
N GLU A 95 2.25 -5.80 8.21
CA GLU A 95 3.06 -5.51 9.40
C GLU A 95 3.70 -4.12 9.35
N GLU A 96 4.08 -3.66 8.16
CA GLU A 96 4.69 -2.35 7.91
C GLU A 96 3.65 -1.21 7.80
N ALA A 97 2.36 -1.50 7.94
CA ALA A 97 1.31 -0.51 7.85
C ALA A 97 1.39 0.56 8.96
N ALA A 98 1.27 1.83 8.56
CA ALA A 98 1.37 2.97 9.46
C ALA A 98 0.26 3.04 10.52
N ASN A 99 -0.95 2.63 10.15
CA ASN A 99 -2.16 2.78 10.96
C ASN A 99 -3.03 1.52 10.89
N ASP A 100 -3.84 1.29 11.92
CA ASP A 100 -4.83 0.21 11.97
C ASP A 100 -5.86 0.29 10.83
N GLU A 101 -6.18 1.50 10.36
CA GLU A 101 -7.09 1.67 9.22
C GLU A 101 -6.55 1.01 7.94
N ILE A 102 -5.23 1.11 7.69
CA ILE A 102 -4.59 0.50 6.53
C ILE A 102 -4.54 -1.02 6.68
N ARG A 103 -4.25 -1.50 7.90
CA ARG A 103 -4.29 -2.92 8.27
C ARG A 103 -5.66 -3.53 8.00
N SER A 104 -6.72 -2.77 8.34
CA SER A 104 -8.10 -3.15 8.07
C SER A 104 -8.44 -3.25 6.58
N LEU A 105 -7.64 -2.70 5.66
CA LEU A 105 -7.83 -2.92 4.22
C LEU A 105 -7.38 -4.31 3.77
N PHE A 106 -6.35 -4.85 4.41
CA PHE A 106 -5.82 -6.19 4.11
C PHE A 106 -6.70 -7.28 4.67
N HIS A 107 -7.25 -7.04 5.87
CA HIS A 107 -8.27 -7.90 6.45
C HIS A 107 -9.59 -7.57 5.76
N ARG A 108 -9.98 -8.41 4.78
CA ARG A 108 -11.33 -8.39 4.20
C ARG A 108 -12.32 -8.29 5.37
N PRO A 109 -13.18 -7.26 5.43
CA PRO A 109 -14.10 -7.13 6.53
C PRO A 109 -14.90 -8.43 6.55
N LEU A 110 -14.71 -9.21 7.62
CA LEU A 110 -15.77 -10.10 8.04
C LEU A 110 -16.92 -9.15 8.25
N GLU A 111 -17.89 -9.21 7.35
CA GLU A 111 -19.19 -8.61 7.53
C GLU A 111 -19.61 -9.05 8.93
N THR A 112 -19.40 -8.17 9.91
CA THR A 112 -20.20 -8.19 11.12
C THR A 112 -21.56 -7.73 10.64
N ASP A 113 -22.24 -8.66 9.97
CA ASP A 113 -23.66 -8.83 10.01
C ASP A 113 -24.00 -8.97 11.50
N SER A 114 -23.99 -7.84 12.20
CA SER A 114 -24.67 -7.66 13.47
C SER A 114 -26.16 -7.48 13.21
N ASN A 115 -26.67 -8.20 12.21
CA ASN A 115 -28.06 -8.57 12.06
C ASN A 115 -28.34 -9.80 12.93
N ARG A 116 -27.74 -9.85 14.13
CA ARG A 116 -28.09 -10.85 15.12
C ARG A 116 -29.20 -10.29 16.01
N PHE A 117 -30.39 -10.44 15.46
CA PHE A 117 -31.68 -10.63 16.12
C PHE A 117 -32.30 -9.46 16.87
N VAL A 118 -33.41 -9.02 16.27
CA VAL A 118 -34.64 -8.59 16.93
C VAL A 118 -34.92 -9.37 18.22
N ASP A 119 -35.00 -8.67 19.34
CA ASP A 119 -35.80 -9.08 20.49
C ASP A 119 -36.89 -7.99 20.61
N ASP A 120 -37.95 -8.14 19.81
CA ASP A 120 -39.29 -8.49 20.29
C ASP A 120 -39.91 -7.39 21.16
N ASP A 121 -40.65 -6.51 20.47
CA ASP A 121 -41.63 -5.60 21.03
C ASP A 121 -42.85 -6.42 21.53
N THR A 122 -42.70 -7.19 22.63
CA THR A 122 -43.87 -7.81 23.29
C THR A 122 -43.67 -8.08 24.79
N ASN A 123 -43.48 -7.05 25.61
CA ASN A 123 -43.84 -7.13 27.05
C ASN A 123 -44.16 -5.73 27.58
N ASN A 124 -45.42 -5.28 27.47
CA ASN A 124 -46.39 -5.40 28.56
C ASN A 124 -45.81 -4.96 29.92
N ASP A 125 -46.13 -3.74 30.34
CA ASP A 125 -46.62 -3.50 31.70
C ASP A 125 -47.39 -2.16 31.79
N CYS A 126 -48.68 -2.29 32.10
CA CYS A 126 -49.63 -1.35 32.74
C CYS A 126 -50.14 -0.10 31.99
#